data_AF-A0A9P6HMC2-F1
#
_entry.id   AF-A0A9P6HMC2-F1
#
_cell.length_a   1.000
_cell.length_b   1.000
_cell.length_c   1.000
_cell.angle_alpha   90.00
_cell.angle_beta   90.00
_cell.angle_gamma   90.00
#
_symmetry.space_group_name_H-M   'P 1'
#
loop_
_entity.id
_entity.type
_entity.pdbx_description
1 polymer ?
#
loop_
_entity_poly.entity_id
_entity_poly.type
_entity_poly.pdbx_seq_one_letter_code
_entity_poly.pdbx_strand_id
1 'polypeptide(L)'
;LKPDQLRAYHIVTWHLSEMLRGGDVPPLHMVLYGEGGTGKSRVIQTITEAFAAQGASHMLMKAVYTGVAASLVDGKTTHIIGSMSLR
;
A
#
# COMPACT_ATOMS: atom_id res chain seq x y z
N LEU A 1 -5.90 14.63 1.92
CA LEU A 1 -4.89 14.04 2.83
C LEU A 1 -4.27 15.17 3.66
N LYS A 2 -3.91 14.93 4.93
CA LYS A 2 -3.12 15.87 5.77
C LYS A 2 -1.68 15.99 5.25
N PRO A 3 -0.86 16.98 5.66
CA PRO A 3 0.50 17.15 5.15
C PRO A 3 1.38 15.90 5.20
N ASP A 4 1.44 15.19 6.32
CA ASP A 4 2.25 13.97 6.44
C ASP A 4 1.70 12.80 5.60
N GLN A 5 0.38 12.73 5.47
CA GLN A 5 -0.28 11.76 4.61
C GLN A 5 -0.02 12.06 3.13
N LEU A 6 0.00 13.34 2.73
CA LEU A 6 0.38 13.77 1.39
C LEU A 6 1.84 13.44 1.09
N ARG A 7 2.74 13.64 2.06
CA ARG A 7 4.14 13.25 1.92
C ARG A 7 4.27 11.75 1.66
N ALA A 8 3.60 10.91 2.45
CA ALA A 8 3.60 9.47 2.26
C ALA A 8 3.05 9.09 0.87
N TYR A 9 1.94 9.70 0.48
CA TYR A 9 1.35 9.51 -0.84
C TYR A 9 2.33 9.86 -1.97
N HIS A 10 2.98 11.04 -1.91
CA HIS A 10 3.93 11.48 -2.93
C HIS A 10 5.17 10.58 -3.04
N ILE A 11 5.71 10.09 -1.91
CA ILE A 11 6.85 9.16 -1.93
C ILE A 11 6.48 7.90 -2.72
N VAL A 12 5.30 7.34 -2.45
CA VAL A 12 4.83 6.11 -3.10
C VAL A 12 4.48 6.34 -4.58
N THR A 13 3.80 7.43 -4.93
CA THR A 13 3.43 7.69 -6.33
C THR A 13 4.61 8.09 -7.20
N TRP A 14 5.59 8.79 -6.64
CA TRP A 14 6.86 9.04 -7.31
C TRP A 14 7.60 7.73 -7.61
N HIS A 15 7.73 6.84 -6.61
CA HIS A 15 8.38 5.54 -6.79
C HIS A 15 7.68 4.68 -7.84
N LEU A 16 6.34 4.64 -7.84
CA LEU A 16 5.56 3.97 -8.88
C LEU A 16 5.83 4.56 -10.27
N SER A 17 5.85 5.89 -10.40
CA SER A 17 6.13 6.56 -11.67
C SER A 17 7.50 6.16 -12.23
N GLU A 18 8.53 6.12 -11.38
CA GLU A 18 9.87 5.72 -11.83
C GLU A 18 9.93 4.25 -12.26
N MET A 19 9.27 3.35 -11.52
CA MET A 19 9.16 1.93 -11.93
C MET A 19 8.45 1.78 -13.29
N LEU A 20 7.34 2.48 -13.50
CA LEU A 20 6.57 2.40 -14.75
C LEU A 20 7.34 2.97 -15.96
N ARG A 21 8.32 3.84 -15.73
CA ARG A 21 9.24 4.36 -16.76
C ARG A 21 10.38 3.39 -17.07
N GLY A 22 10.44 2.24 -16.42
CA GLY A 22 11.55 1.28 -16.53
C GLY A 22 12.81 1.76 -15.81
N GLY A 23 12.69 2.69 -14.87
CA GLY A 23 13.81 3.15 -14.05
C GLY A 23 14.29 2.06 -13.10
N ASP A 24 15.61 1.97 -12.92
CA ASP A 24 16.22 1.11 -11.90
C ASP A 24 16.17 1.83 -10.54
N VAL A 25 15.00 1.76 -9.89
CA VAL A 25 14.81 2.31 -8.55
C VAL A 25 14.93 1.21 -7.49
N PRO A 26 15.66 1.44 -6.38
CA PRO A 26 15.73 0.47 -5.31
C PRO A 26 14.34 0.24 -4.68
N PRO A 27 14.11 -0.92 -4.04
CA PRO A 27 12.86 -1.19 -3.34
C PRO A 27 12.54 -0.11 -2.29
N LEU A 28 11.30 0.39 -2.30
CA LEU A 28 10.83 1.35 -1.31
C LEU A 28 10.47 0.64 0.00
N HIS A 29 11.33 0.75 1.00
CA HIS A 29 11.04 0.31 2.36
C HIS A 29 10.53 1.48 3.22
N MET A 30 9.22 1.54 3.43
CA MET A 30 8.59 2.64 4.16
C MET A 30 7.77 2.12 5.35
N VAL A 31 7.98 2.73 6.52
CA VAL A 31 7.12 2.56 7.69
C VAL A 31 6.30 3.83 7.89
N LEU A 32 4.97 3.74 7.73
CA LEU A 32 4.05 4.83 8.04
C LEU A 32 3.55 4.71 9.47
N TYR A 33 4.16 5.47 10.39
CA TYR A 33 3.77 5.50 11.80
C TYR A 33 2.73 6.60 12.09
N GLY A 34 1.95 6.41 13.16
CA GLY A 34 1.02 7.40 13.69
C GLY A 34 0.01 6.77 14.63
N GLU A 35 -0.56 7.55 15.55
CA GLU A 35 -1.57 7.07 16.51
C GLU A 35 -2.82 6.51 15.83
N GLY A 36 -3.63 5.74 16.56
CA GLY A 36 -4.95 5.30 16.09
C GLY A 36 -5.81 6.48 15.62
N GLY A 37 -6.60 6.31 14.57
CA GLY A 37 -7.49 7.37 14.07
C GLY A 37 -6.82 8.49 13.24
N THR A 38 -5.50 8.47 13.05
CA THR A 38 -4.77 9.48 12.25
C THR A 38 -4.93 9.35 10.73
N GLY A 39 -5.79 8.43 10.25
CA GLY A 39 -6.11 8.31 8.83
C GLY A 39 -5.10 7.53 7.98
N LYS A 40 -4.28 6.66 8.57
CA LYS A 40 -3.37 5.77 7.82
C LYS A 40 -4.10 4.92 6.77
N SER A 41 -5.28 4.39 7.09
CA SER A 41 -6.11 3.64 6.13
C SER A 41 -6.51 4.49 4.92
N ARG A 42 -6.73 5.80 5.11
CA ARG A 42 -7.01 6.72 4.00
C ARG A 42 -5.80 6.86 3.07
N VAL A 43 -4.57 6.85 3.61
CA VAL A 43 -3.35 6.85 2.78
C VAL A 43 -3.28 5.59 1.93
N ILE A 44 -3.50 4.42 2.53
CA ILE A 44 -3.53 3.13 1.80
C ILE A 44 -4.58 3.14 0.69
N GLN A 45 -5.79 3.64 0.99
CA GLN A 45 -6.86 3.75 -0.01
C GLN A 45 -6.45 4.67 -1.17
N THR A 46 -5.90 5.85 -0.87
CA THR A 46 -5.53 6.83 -1.91
C THR A 46 -4.35 6.33 -2.77
N ILE A 47 -3.42 5.57 -2.18
CA ILE A 47 -2.37 4.86 -2.93
C ILE A 47 -2.98 3.81 -3.84
N THR A 48 -3.95 3.03 -3.34
CA THR A 48 -4.64 2.00 -4.14
C THR A 48 -5.31 2.61 -5.37
N GLU A 49 -6.01 3.74 -5.18
CA GLU A 49 -6.63 4.50 -6.27
C GLU A 49 -5.58 5.01 -7.28
N ALA A 50 -4.41 5.45 -6.82
CA ALA A 50 -3.34 5.91 -7.70
C ALA A 50 -2.71 4.79 -8.54
N PHE A 51 -2.55 3.58 -7.98
CA PHE A 51 -2.12 2.41 -8.76
C PHE A 51 -3.16 2.07 -9.83
N ALA A 52 -4.45 2.10 -9.48
CA ALA A 52 -5.53 1.84 -10.43
C ALA A 52 -5.59 2.88 -11.56
N ALA A 53 -5.47 4.17 -11.22
CA ALA A 53 -5.45 5.26 -12.19
C ALA A 53 -4.28 5.17 -13.19
N GLN A 54 -3.18 4.53 -12.80
CA GLN A 54 -2.01 4.29 -13.67
C GLN A 54 -2.05 2.92 -14.38
N GLY A 55 -3.17 2.17 -14.29
CA GLY A 55 -3.27 0.84 -14.88
C GLY A 55 -2.38 -0.22 -14.22
N ALA A 56 -1.82 0.10 -13.04
CA ALA A 56 -0.82 -0.69 -12.34
C ALA A 56 -1.40 -1.48 -11.16
N SER A 57 -2.73 -1.66 -11.07
CA SER A 57 -3.37 -2.39 -9.96
C SER A 57 -2.75 -3.76 -9.68
N HIS A 58 -2.32 -4.46 -10.73
CA HIS A 58 -1.69 -5.79 -10.66
C HIS A 58 -0.32 -5.78 -9.94
N MET A 59 0.32 -4.62 -9.81
CA MET A 59 1.59 -4.45 -9.10
C MET A 59 1.41 -4.21 -7.59
N LEU A 60 0.19 -3.95 -7.11
CA LEU A 60 -0.08 -3.65 -5.70
C LEU A 60 -0.69 -4.85 -4.98
N MET A 61 0.10 -5.48 -4.10
CA MET A 61 -0.38 -6.49 -3.18
C MET A 61 -0.57 -5.89 -1.78
N LYS A 62 -1.77 -6.08 -1.19
CA LYS A 62 -2.12 -5.58 0.15
C LYS A 62 -2.19 -6.75 1.13
N ALA A 63 -1.25 -6.80 2.07
CA ALA A 63 -1.18 -7.80 3.13
C ALA A 63 -1.58 -7.20 4.49
N VAL A 64 -2.45 -7.87 5.23
CA VAL A 64 -2.90 -7.41 6.56
C VAL A 64 -3.05 -8.57 7.55
N TYR A 65 -3.10 -8.26 8.85
CA TYR A 65 -3.06 -9.30 9.88
C TYR A 65 -4.36 -10.09 10.09
N THR A 66 -5.53 -9.45 9.91
CA THR A 66 -6.83 -10.07 10.23
C THR A 66 -7.78 -10.08 9.02
N GLY A 67 -8.72 -11.02 9.00
CA GLY A 67 -9.70 -11.13 7.91
C GLY A 67 -10.62 -9.90 7.79
N VAL A 68 -10.98 -9.29 8.92
CA VAL A 68 -11.78 -8.03 8.92
C VAL A 68 -10.98 -6.90 8.29
N ALA A 69 -9.70 -6.74 8.64
CA ALA A 69 -8.84 -5.75 8.01
C ALA A 69 -8.67 -6.01 6.51
N ALA A 70 -8.58 -7.29 6.11
CA ALA A 70 -8.44 -7.68 4.70
C ALA A 70 -9.65 -7.23 3.87
N SER A 71 -10.84 -7.42 4.43
CA SER A 71 -12.09 -6.98 3.80
C SER A 71 -12.17 -5.45 3.65
N LEU A 72 -11.60 -4.69 4.60
CA LEU A 72 -11.64 -3.22 4.58
C LEU A 72 -10.71 -2.58 3.54
N VAL A 73 -9.59 -3.24 3.21
CA VAL A 73 -8.61 -2.71 2.25
C VAL A 73 -8.63 -3.44 0.92
N ASP A 74 -9.60 -4.33 0.71
CA ASP A 74 -9.65 -5.23 -0.45
C ASP A 74 -8.30 -5.96 -0.65
N GLY A 75 -7.81 -6.52 0.46
CA GLY A 75 -6.52 -7.21 0.54
C GLY A 75 -6.68 -8.67 0.94
N LYS A 76 -5.55 -9.32 1.20
CA LYS A 76 -5.51 -10.67 1.75
C LYS A 76 -4.78 -10.66 3.09
N THR A 77 -5.02 -11.68 3.91
CA THR A 77 -4.23 -11.80 5.12
C THR A 77 -2.78 -12.14 4.78
N THR A 78 -1.84 -11.70 5.61
CA THR A 78 -0.41 -12.01 5.43
C THR A 78 -0.17 -13.52 5.37
N HIS A 79 -0.92 -14.30 6.15
CA HIS A 79 -0.85 -15.76 6.13
C HIS A 79 -1.25 -16.35 4.77
N ILE A 80 -2.30 -15.82 4.14
CA ILE A 80 -2.73 -16.25 2.80
C ILE A 80 -1.64 -15.91 1.77
N ILE A 81 -1.09 -14.69 1.82
CA ILE A 81 -0.05 -14.25 0.87
C ILE A 81 1.24 -15.06 1.04
N GLY A 82 1.66 -15.29 2.28
CA GLY A 82 2.86 -16.05 2.62
C GLY A 82 2.68 -17.57 2.54
N SER A 83 1.51 -18.07 2.12
CA SER A 83 1.17 -19.51 2.13
C SER A 83 1.42 -20.19 3.49
N MET A 84 1.23 -19.44 4.58
CA MET A 84 1.41 -19.94 5.94
C MET A 84 0.14 -20.66 6.38
N SER A 85 0.17 -21.99 6.35
CA SER A 85 -0.89 -22.81 6.94
C SER A 85 -0.71 -22.87 8.45
N LEU A 86 -1.78 -22.65 9.20
CA LEU A 86 -1.87 -23.15 10.56
C LEU A 86 -1.99 -24.67 10.43
N ARG A 87 -0.90 -25.40 10.68
CA ARG A 87 -0.93 -26.83 10.97
C ARG A 87 -0.95 -27.02 12.46
#